data_AF-A0AAU6WJN9-F1
#
_entry.id   AF-A0AAU6WJN9-F1
#
_cell.length_a   1.000
_cell.length_b   1.000
_cell.length_c   1.000
_cell.angle_alpha   90.00
_cell.angle_beta   90.00
_cell.angle_gamma   90.00
#
_symmetry.space_group_name_H-M   'P 1'
#
loop_
_entity.id
_entity.type
_entity.pdbx_description
1 polymer ?
#
loop_
_entity_poly.entity_id
_entity_poly.type
_entity_poly.pdbx_seq_one_letter_code
_entity_poly.pdbx_strand_id
1 'polypeptide(L)'
;MMMDNSKAVPRLGIPAYGWWNEALHGVARAGTATVFPQAIGLAASWDVPEHLKTFEMISDEARAKYNRSFDEADKTGRYEGLTFWTPNINIFRDPRWGRGQETYGEDPFLTASLGVAAVKGLQGNDPDYFKTHACAKHFAVHSGPEWNRHSYNAEISHRDLYETYLPAFKALVIEGNVREVMCAYNAFDGQPCCANDFLVSDILRGKWKYDGMVVSDCWALADFYQKNTTVPIRTKNRPPQMH
;
A
#
# COMPACT_ATOMS: atom_id res chain seq x y z
N MET A 1 6.52 16.99 1.61
CA MET A 1 5.50 15.91 1.59
C MET A 1 5.44 15.36 0.18
N MET A 2 5.51 14.04 0.03
CA MET A 2 5.22 13.39 -1.25
C MET A 2 3.73 13.62 -1.54
N MET A 3 3.41 14.22 -2.68
CA MET A 3 2.04 14.38 -3.16
C MET A 3 1.81 13.34 -4.26
N ASP A 4 0.59 12.81 -4.36
CA ASP A 4 0.23 11.84 -5.41
C ASP A 4 0.49 12.41 -6.82
N ASN A 5 0.38 13.72 -6.97
CA ASN A 5 0.72 14.44 -8.19
C ASN A 5 2.05 15.20 -8.03
N SER A 6 3.08 14.71 -8.72
CA SER A 6 4.36 15.42 -8.85
C SER A 6 4.35 16.35 -10.06
N LYS A 7 4.62 17.63 -9.83
CA LYS A 7 4.75 18.62 -10.90
C LYS A 7 6.03 18.36 -11.71
N ALA A 8 5.97 18.65 -13.00
CA ALA A 8 7.15 18.63 -13.86
C ALA A 8 8.24 19.58 -13.32
N VAL A 9 9.50 19.24 -13.61
CA VAL A 9 10.66 20.13 -13.41
C VAL A 9 11.29 20.40 -14.78
N PRO A 10 10.75 21.37 -15.57
CA PRO A 10 11.16 21.57 -16.96
C PRO A 10 12.65 21.86 -17.13
N ARG A 11 13.26 22.59 -16.18
CA ARG A 11 14.69 22.90 -16.18
C ARG A 11 15.59 21.66 -16.21
N LEU A 12 15.10 20.52 -15.73
CA LEU A 12 15.83 19.25 -15.69
C LEU A 12 15.29 18.21 -16.68
N GLY A 13 14.28 18.56 -17.50
CA GLY A 13 13.63 17.60 -18.39
C GLY A 13 12.86 16.50 -17.66
N ILE A 14 12.44 16.73 -16.41
CA ILE A 14 11.67 15.74 -15.64
C ILE A 14 10.17 16.01 -15.84
N PRO A 15 9.40 15.07 -16.41
CA PRO A 15 7.97 15.24 -16.64
C PRO A 15 7.18 15.20 -15.33
N ALA A 16 5.90 15.62 -15.40
CA ALA A 16 4.98 15.41 -14.29
C ALA A 16 4.67 13.91 -14.13
N TYR A 17 4.43 13.46 -12.91
CA TYR A 17 4.17 12.05 -12.62
C TYR A 17 3.02 11.85 -11.64
N GLY A 18 2.13 10.92 -11.97
CA GLY A 18 0.98 10.51 -11.16
C GLY A 18 1.28 9.21 -10.41
N TRP A 19 1.52 9.32 -9.10
CA TRP A 19 1.90 8.19 -8.26
C TRP A 19 0.72 7.29 -7.89
N TRP A 20 -0.50 7.82 -7.91
CA TRP A 20 -1.71 7.08 -7.55
C TRP A 20 -2.24 6.27 -8.73
N ASN A 21 -1.93 4.98 -8.72
CA ASN A 21 -2.50 3.98 -9.62
C ASN A 21 -3.01 2.79 -8.79
N GLU A 22 -4.02 2.07 -9.28
CA GLU A 22 -4.63 0.93 -8.57
C GLU A 22 -4.67 -0.28 -9.50
N ALA A 23 -4.35 -1.46 -8.97
CA ALA A 23 -4.24 -2.70 -9.73
C ALA A 23 -4.80 -3.91 -8.98
N LEU A 24 -5.72 -3.69 -8.03
CA LEU A 24 -6.14 -4.70 -7.04
C LEU A 24 -6.56 -6.05 -7.65
N HIS A 25 -7.26 -6.01 -8.78
CA HIS A 25 -7.69 -7.18 -9.56
C HIS A 25 -7.82 -6.85 -11.05
N GLY A 26 -6.88 -6.04 -11.56
CA GLY A 26 -6.94 -5.41 -12.88
C GLY A 26 -6.54 -3.94 -12.81
N VAL A 27 -5.99 -3.38 -13.90
CA VAL A 27 -5.61 -1.96 -13.96
C VAL A 27 -6.86 -1.09 -13.87
N ALA A 28 -6.96 -0.28 -12.82
CA ALA A 28 -8.15 0.53 -12.60
C ALA A 28 -8.02 1.93 -13.20
N ARG A 29 -9.15 2.48 -13.67
CA ARG A 29 -9.32 3.91 -14.02
C ARG A 29 -8.41 4.43 -15.16
N ALA A 30 -7.81 3.53 -15.94
CA ALA A 30 -7.01 3.84 -17.13
C ALA A 30 -7.65 3.21 -18.40
N GLY A 31 -8.93 3.50 -18.62
CA GLY A 31 -9.72 2.92 -19.71
C GLY A 31 -10.07 1.44 -19.52
N THR A 32 -10.39 0.73 -20.61
CA THR A 32 -10.76 -0.70 -20.58
C THR A 32 -9.56 -1.57 -20.24
N ALA A 33 -9.72 -2.46 -19.26
CA ALA A 33 -8.71 -3.40 -18.78
C ALA A 33 -9.38 -4.75 -18.46
N THR A 34 -8.60 -5.82 -18.37
CA THR A 34 -9.11 -7.10 -17.87
C THR A 34 -9.53 -6.95 -16.40
N VAL A 35 -10.71 -7.47 -16.05
CA VAL A 35 -11.24 -7.47 -14.69
C VAL A 35 -11.24 -8.89 -14.17
N PHE A 36 -10.32 -9.19 -13.27
CA PHE A 36 -10.22 -10.48 -12.59
C PHE A 36 -11.23 -10.56 -11.43
N PRO A 37 -11.49 -11.76 -10.86
CA PRO A 37 -12.21 -11.85 -9.58
C PRO A 37 -11.59 -10.92 -8.54
N GLN A 38 -12.43 -10.39 -7.64
CA GLN A 38 -11.94 -9.58 -6.53
C GLN A 38 -10.90 -10.37 -5.69
N ALA A 39 -10.00 -9.69 -4.98
CA ALA A 39 -8.91 -10.31 -4.23
C ALA A 39 -9.32 -11.51 -3.37
N ILE A 40 -10.47 -11.45 -2.68
CA ILE A 40 -10.99 -12.58 -1.89
C ILE A 40 -11.36 -13.79 -2.75
N GLY A 41 -11.85 -13.57 -3.97
CA GLY A 41 -12.16 -14.61 -4.95
C GLY A 41 -10.90 -15.20 -5.58
N LEU A 42 -9.87 -14.39 -5.84
CA LEU A 42 -8.56 -14.89 -6.25
C LEU A 42 -7.94 -15.76 -5.15
N ALA A 43 -8.03 -15.34 -3.88
CA ALA A 43 -7.51 -16.09 -2.74
C ALA A 43 -8.21 -17.44 -2.54
N ALA A 44 -9.50 -17.54 -2.89
CA ALA A 44 -10.26 -18.79 -2.81
C ALA A 44 -9.74 -19.90 -3.76
N SER A 45 -8.83 -19.58 -4.69
CA SER A 45 -8.17 -20.60 -5.53
C SER A 45 -7.09 -21.39 -4.78
N TRP A 46 -6.49 -20.81 -3.73
CA TRP A 46 -5.30 -21.36 -3.05
C TRP A 46 -4.12 -21.66 -4.01
N ASP A 47 -4.06 -20.98 -5.15
CA ASP A 47 -3.07 -21.23 -6.21
C ASP A 47 -2.11 -20.03 -6.34
N VAL A 48 -0.96 -20.14 -5.67
CA VAL A 48 0.08 -19.10 -5.68
C VAL A 48 0.68 -18.89 -7.08
N PRO A 49 1.02 -19.94 -7.86
CA PRO A 49 1.45 -19.78 -9.26
C PRO A 49 0.44 -19.05 -10.16
N GLU A 50 -0.85 -19.39 -10.10
CA GLU A 50 -1.84 -18.73 -10.95
C GLU A 50 -2.09 -17.28 -10.49
N HIS A 51 -1.99 -17.01 -9.19
CA HIS A 51 -2.04 -15.65 -8.65
C HIS A 51 -0.87 -14.79 -9.14
N LEU A 52 0.35 -15.33 -9.16
CA LEU A 52 1.52 -14.67 -9.76
C LEU A 52 1.23 -14.29 -11.22
N LYS A 53 0.80 -15.27 -12.01
CA LYS A 53 0.48 -15.09 -13.44
C LYS A 53 -0.61 -14.04 -13.66
N THR A 54 -1.61 -13.99 -12.78
CA THR A 54 -2.64 -12.96 -12.78
C THR A 54 -2.02 -11.56 -12.67
N PHE A 55 -1.11 -11.35 -11.73
CA PHE A 55 -0.43 -10.07 -11.57
C PHE A 55 0.61 -9.76 -12.66
N GLU A 56 1.18 -10.77 -13.31
CA GLU A 56 1.99 -10.59 -14.53
C GLU A 56 1.15 -10.03 -15.69
N MET A 57 -0.06 -10.58 -15.90
CA MET A 57 -1.00 -10.08 -16.91
C MET A 57 -1.44 -8.64 -16.61
N ILE A 58 -1.73 -8.34 -15.34
CA ILE A 58 -2.07 -6.97 -14.89
C ILE A 58 -0.92 -6.01 -15.17
N SER A 59 0.33 -6.40 -14.90
CA SER A 59 1.50 -5.54 -15.12
C SER A 59 1.85 -5.37 -16.60
N ASP A 60 1.54 -6.34 -17.46
CA ASP A 60 1.63 -6.17 -18.92
C ASP A 60 0.65 -5.09 -19.41
N GLU A 61 -0.61 -5.18 -18.99
CA GLU A 61 -1.62 -4.16 -19.34
C GLU A 61 -1.22 -2.78 -18.80
N ALA A 62 -0.69 -2.72 -17.57
CA ALA A 62 -0.21 -1.47 -16.97
C ALA A 62 0.89 -0.83 -17.82
N ARG A 63 1.87 -1.61 -18.28
CA ARG A 63 2.95 -1.13 -19.13
C ARG A 63 2.45 -0.63 -20.48
N ALA A 64 1.55 -1.38 -21.12
CA ALA A 64 0.95 -0.97 -22.39
C ALA A 64 0.20 0.36 -22.26
N LYS A 65 -0.56 0.53 -21.17
CA LYS A 65 -1.31 1.76 -20.87
C LYS A 65 -0.40 2.94 -20.57
N TYR A 66 0.65 2.73 -19.78
CA TYR A 66 1.66 3.74 -19.50
C TYR A 66 2.32 4.25 -20.79
N ASN A 67 2.81 3.33 -21.64
CA ASN A 67 3.49 3.71 -22.89
C ASN A 67 2.57 4.54 -23.79
N ARG A 68 1.29 4.15 -23.91
CA ARG A 68 0.29 4.91 -24.68
C ARG A 68 0.08 6.33 -24.12
N SER A 69 -0.14 6.46 -22.80
CA SER A 69 -0.36 7.78 -22.17
C SER A 69 0.87 8.67 -22.32
N PHE A 70 2.06 8.09 -22.12
CA PHE A 70 3.32 8.81 -22.24
C PHE A 70 3.55 9.31 -23.67
N ASP A 71 3.27 8.50 -24.70
CA ASP A 71 3.39 8.90 -26.10
C ASP A 71 2.38 10.00 -26.49
N GLU A 72 1.15 9.96 -25.96
CA GLU A 72 0.10 10.93 -26.30
C GLU A 72 0.31 12.30 -25.62
N ALA A 73 0.91 12.33 -24.42
CA ALA A 73 0.90 13.51 -23.57
C ALA A 73 2.27 13.95 -23.02
N ASP A 74 3.34 13.20 -23.27
CA ASP A 74 4.69 13.37 -22.71
C ASP A 74 4.68 13.54 -21.18
N LYS A 75 3.69 12.92 -20.54
CA LYS A 75 3.44 12.94 -19.09
C LYS A 75 2.47 11.81 -18.74
N THR A 76 2.44 11.43 -17.46
CA THR A 76 1.41 10.52 -16.95
C THR A 76 0.37 11.30 -16.15
N GLY A 77 -0.90 11.15 -16.49
CA GLY A 77 -2.00 11.56 -15.62
C GLY A 77 -2.12 10.68 -14.37
N ARG A 78 -3.09 11.01 -13.51
CA ARG A 78 -3.49 10.10 -12.42
C ARG A 78 -4.02 8.80 -13.03
N TYR A 79 -3.67 7.66 -12.44
CA TYR A 79 -3.98 6.30 -12.93
C TYR A 79 -3.22 5.84 -14.18
N GLU A 80 -2.29 6.63 -14.72
CA GLU A 80 -1.51 6.30 -15.92
C GLU A 80 -0.01 6.12 -15.64
N GLY A 81 0.39 6.06 -14.38
CA GLY A 81 1.75 5.80 -13.93
C GLY A 81 2.06 4.30 -13.79
N LEU A 82 3.22 4.01 -13.20
CA LEU A 82 3.78 2.66 -13.01
C LEU A 82 3.92 2.27 -11.54
N THR A 83 3.29 3.00 -10.64
CA THR A 83 3.32 2.78 -9.19
C THR A 83 1.91 2.42 -8.74
N PHE A 84 1.71 1.19 -8.31
CA PHE A 84 0.40 0.65 -8.00
C PHE A 84 0.24 0.44 -6.50
N TRP A 85 -0.80 1.04 -5.93
CA TRP A 85 -1.18 0.87 -4.54
C TRP A 85 -1.86 -0.49 -4.33
N THR A 86 -1.10 -1.56 -4.52
CA THR A 86 -1.55 -2.94 -4.57
C THR A 86 -0.36 -3.85 -4.24
N PRO A 87 -0.52 -4.92 -3.44
CA PRO A 87 -1.77 -5.50 -2.94
C PRO A 87 -2.27 -4.95 -1.59
N ASN A 88 -3.56 -5.14 -1.31
CA ASN A 88 -4.12 -5.01 0.04
C ASN A 88 -3.95 -6.35 0.78
N ILE A 89 -3.03 -6.36 1.75
CA ILE A 89 -2.63 -7.55 2.53
C ILE A 89 -3.05 -7.44 4.00
N ASN A 90 -4.03 -6.61 4.30
CA ASN A 90 -4.63 -6.59 5.62
C ASN A 90 -5.43 -7.86 5.88
N ILE A 91 -5.55 -8.25 7.15
CA ILE A 91 -6.28 -9.44 7.57
C ILE A 91 -7.78 -9.11 7.63
N PHE A 92 -8.63 -9.93 7.01
CA PHE A 92 -10.08 -9.83 7.12
C PHE A 92 -10.57 -10.33 8.48
N ARG A 93 -10.18 -9.63 9.55
CA ARG A 93 -10.35 -10.07 10.94
C ARG A 93 -11.80 -10.05 11.41
N ASP A 94 -12.56 -9.05 10.96
CA ASP A 94 -13.97 -8.86 11.29
C ASP A 94 -14.78 -8.93 10.00
N PRO A 95 -15.72 -9.88 9.84
CA PRO A 95 -16.47 -10.08 8.61
C PRO A 95 -17.38 -8.88 8.24
N ARG A 96 -17.59 -7.94 9.16
CA ARG A 96 -18.36 -6.71 8.91
C ARG A 96 -17.52 -5.63 8.24
N TRP A 97 -16.21 -5.81 8.13
CA TRP A 97 -15.35 -4.83 7.50
C TRP A 97 -15.65 -4.71 6.00
N GLY A 98 -16.18 -3.56 5.59
CA GLY A 98 -16.64 -3.31 4.22
C GLY A 98 -15.58 -3.41 3.13
N ARG A 99 -14.28 -3.41 3.49
CA ARG A 99 -13.16 -3.61 2.56
C ARG A 99 -12.50 -4.99 2.68
N GLY A 100 -13.06 -5.89 3.48
CA GLY A 100 -12.55 -7.26 3.61
C GLY A 100 -12.51 -8.03 2.28
N GLN A 101 -13.43 -7.72 1.35
CA GLN A 101 -13.41 -8.27 -0.01
C GLN A 101 -12.11 -7.96 -0.77
N GLU A 102 -11.43 -6.86 -0.44
CA GLU A 102 -10.18 -6.43 -1.09
C GLU A 102 -8.95 -7.20 -0.58
N THR A 103 -9.10 -8.07 0.40
CA THR A 103 -8.00 -8.82 1.02
C THR A 103 -7.92 -10.25 0.49
N TYR A 104 -6.88 -10.97 0.93
CA TYR A 104 -6.76 -12.41 0.70
C TYR A 104 -7.38 -13.27 1.81
N GLY A 105 -8.24 -12.68 2.66
CA GLY A 105 -8.96 -13.38 3.73
C GLY A 105 -8.38 -13.16 5.12
N GLU A 106 -8.69 -14.07 6.02
CA GLU A 106 -8.36 -13.95 7.46
C GLU A 106 -7.04 -14.62 7.86
N ASP A 107 -6.44 -15.41 6.98
CA ASP A 107 -5.23 -16.19 7.28
C ASP A 107 -3.94 -15.43 6.93
N PRO A 108 -3.04 -15.19 7.90
CA PRO A 108 -1.78 -14.49 7.66
C PRO A 108 -0.85 -15.22 6.69
N PHE A 109 -0.85 -16.56 6.67
CA PHE A 109 0.06 -17.35 5.83
C PHE A 109 -0.34 -17.30 4.36
N LEU A 110 -1.61 -17.52 4.05
CA LEU A 110 -2.18 -17.40 2.71
C LEU A 110 -1.99 -15.98 2.18
N THR A 111 -2.27 -14.98 3.03
CA THR A 111 -2.11 -13.56 2.67
C THR A 111 -0.65 -13.20 2.35
N ALA A 112 0.31 -13.71 3.13
CA ALA A 112 1.73 -13.54 2.85
C ALA A 112 2.12 -14.20 1.51
N SER A 113 1.70 -15.44 1.29
CA SER A 113 2.05 -16.22 0.09
C SER A 113 1.51 -15.56 -1.19
N LEU A 114 0.23 -15.19 -1.20
CA LEU A 114 -0.40 -14.51 -2.34
C LEU A 114 0.10 -13.09 -2.50
N GLY A 115 0.36 -12.36 -1.41
CA GLY A 115 0.91 -11.01 -1.48
C GLY A 115 2.32 -10.97 -2.06
N VAL A 116 3.20 -11.93 -1.72
CA VAL A 116 4.54 -12.05 -2.34
C VAL A 116 4.41 -12.34 -3.84
N ALA A 117 3.50 -13.23 -4.24
CA ALA A 117 3.23 -13.50 -5.65
C ALA A 117 2.72 -12.26 -6.39
N ALA A 118 1.79 -11.51 -5.80
CA ALA A 118 1.28 -10.27 -6.39
C ALA A 118 2.39 -9.22 -6.58
N VAL A 119 3.25 -9.04 -5.58
CA VAL A 119 4.40 -8.12 -5.67
C VAL A 119 5.34 -8.53 -6.79
N LYS A 120 5.71 -9.82 -6.88
CA LYS A 120 6.61 -10.32 -7.93
C LYS A 120 5.99 -10.19 -9.33
N GLY A 121 4.70 -10.50 -9.48
CA GLY A 121 4.01 -10.38 -10.76
C GLY A 121 3.88 -8.93 -11.24
N LEU A 122 3.67 -8.00 -10.30
CA LEU A 122 3.66 -6.56 -10.60
C LEU A 122 5.05 -6.04 -10.95
N GLN A 123 6.05 -6.38 -10.14
CA GLN A 123 7.40 -5.81 -10.25
C GLN A 123 8.23 -6.43 -11.36
N GLY A 124 7.88 -7.64 -11.82
CA GLY A 124 8.67 -8.39 -12.78
C GLY A 124 9.95 -8.98 -12.18
N ASN A 125 10.74 -9.64 -13.01
CA ASN A 125 11.95 -10.38 -12.63
C ASN A 125 13.20 -9.95 -13.43
N ASP A 126 13.12 -8.84 -14.16
CA ASP A 126 14.26 -8.29 -14.87
C ASP A 126 15.31 -7.78 -13.85
N PRO A 127 16.61 -8.07 -14.06
CA PRO A 127 17.65 -7.75 -13.09
C PRO A 127 17.93 -6.25 -12.96
N ASP A 128 17.61 -5.46 -13.98
CA ASP A 128 17.97 -4.05 -14.08
C ASP A 128 16.75 -3.13 -13.99
N TYR A 129 15.56 -3.64 -14.36
CA TYR A 129 14.35 -2.84 -14.49
C TYR A 129 13.15 -3.43 -13.78
N PHE A 130 12.43 -2.58 -13.04
CA PHE A 130 11.11 -2.94 -12.55
C PHE A 130 10.06 -2.80 -13.66
N LYS A 131 9.19 -3.80 -13.80
CA LYS A 131 8.01 -3.74 -14.65
C LYS A 131 6.96 -2.78 -14.07
N THR A 132 6.75 -2.76 -12.77
CA THR A 132 6.01 -1.69 -12.08
C THR A 132 6.53 -1.61 -10.64
N HIS A 133 6.08 -0.66 -9.84
CA HIS A 133 6.25 -0.71 -8.38
C HIS A 133 4.95 -1.20 -7.73
N ALA A 134 5.05 -2.24 -6.91
CA ALA A 134 3.98 -2.68 -6.03
C ALA A 134 4.06 -1.97 -4.68
N CYS A 135 2.94 -1.96 -3.95
CA CYS A 135 2.80 -1.25 -2.69
C CYS A 135 2.02 -2.09 -1.68
N ALA A 136 2.70 -2.51 -0.61
CA ALA A 136 2.05 -3.23 0.48
C ALA A 136 1.17 -2.27 1.29
N LYS A 137 -0.16 -2.51 1.33
CA LYS A 137 -1.09 -1.68 2.08
C LYS A 137 -2.06 -2.48 2.96
N HIS A 138 -2.57 -1.93 4.06
CA HIS A 138 -2.25 -0.64 4.71
C HIS A 138 -1.52 -0.91 6.04
N PHE A 139 -0.30 -0.39 6.16
CA PHE A 139 0.63 -0.63 7.27
C PHE A 139 0.34 0.27 8.47
N ALA A 140 -0.15 -0.22 9.61
CA ALA A 140 -0.56 -1.59 9.89
C ALA A 140 -1.86 -1.61 10.70
N VAL A 141 -2.33 -2.82 11.02
CA VAL A 141 -3.49 -3.05 11.90
C VAL A 141 -4.76 -2.37 11.38
N HIS A 142 -4.92 -2.34 10.06
CA HIS A 142 -6.05 -1.74 9.37
C HIS A 142 -7.04 -2.81 8.91
N SER A 143 -7.97 -3.20 9.78
CA SER A 143 -8.95 -4.27 9.53
C SER A 143 -10.38 -3.87 9.92
N GLY A 144 -10.69 -2.59 9.75
CA GLY A 144 -11.94 -1.98 10.21
C GLY A 144 -11.89 -1.48 11.66
N PRO A 145 -12.97 -0.82 12.14
CA PRO A 145 -14.20 -0.55 11.41
C PRO A 145 -14.02 0.50 10.30
N GLU A 146 -14.81 0.38 9.24
CA GLU A 146 -14.70 1.29 8.09
C GLU A 146 -15.16 2.72 8.43
N TRP A 147 -16.25 2.85 9.21
CA TRP A 147 -16.91 4.13 9.49
C TRP A 147 -16.07 5.12 10.32
N ASN A 148 -15.06 4.64 11.07
CA ASN A 148 -14.18 5.47 11.89
C ASN A 148 -12.68 5.27 11.58
N ARG A 149 -12.35 4.77 10.38
CA ARG A 149 -10.97 4.43 10.02
C ARG A 149 -9.96 5.59 10.12
N HIS A 150 -10.42 6.83 10.02
CA HIS A 150 -9.64 8.07 10.13
C HIS A 150 -9.45 8.57 11.58
N SER A 151 -10.00 7.86 12.57
CA SER A 151 -9.95 8.27 13.97
C SER A 151 -9.73 7.11 14.94
N TYR A 152 -9.85 5.88 14.46
CA TYR A 152 -9.71 4.67 15.27
C TYR A 152 -8.27 4.50 15.79
N ASN A 153 -8.15 4.08 17.05
CA ASN A 153 -6.89 3.67 17.66
C ASN A 153 -6.94 2.17 17.92
N ALA A 154 -6.09 1.41 17.23
CA ALA A 154 -5.94 -0.01 17.46
C ALA A 154 -5.09 -0.26 18.71
N GLU A 155 -5.65 -1.00 19.67
CA GLU A 155 -4.98 -1.42 20.91
C GLU A 155 -4.99 -2.95 20.93
N ILE A 156 -3.91 -3.56 20.47
CA ILE A 156 -3.76 -5.02 20.38
C ILE A 156 -2.50 -5.46 21.12
N SER A 157 -2.45 -6.72 21.55
CA SER A 157 -1.22 -7.25 22.14
C SER A 157 -0.09 -7.30 21.10
N HIS A 158 1.16 -7.13 21.55
CA HIS A 158 2.33 -7.36 20.68
C HIS A 158 2.31 -8.76 20.06
N ARG A 159 1.80 -9.76 20.77
CA ARG A 159 1.66 -11.11 20.23
C ARG A 159 0.79 -11.11 18.98
N ASP A 160 -0.41 -10.53 19.06
CA ASP A 160 -1.33 -10.45 17.92
C ASP A 160 -0.74 -9.60 16.77
N LEU A 161 -0.03 -8.52 17.11
CA LEU A 161 0.70 -7.73 16.12
C LEU A 161 1.70 -8.59 15.33
N TYR A 162 2.56 -9.34 16.03
CA TYR A 162 3.63 -10.13 15.40
C TYR A 162 3.15 -11.46 14.78
N GLU A 163 2.09 -12.06 15.30
CA GLU A 163 1.56 -13.34 14.82
C GLU A 163 0.48 -13.18 13.73
N THR A 164 -0.24 -12.05 13.69
CA THR A 164 -1.38 -11.85 12.78
C THR A 164 -1.15 -10.73 11.76
N TYR A 165 -0.78 -9.52 12.21
CA TYR A 165 -0.84 -8.33 11.37
C TYR A 165 0.44 -8.02 10.58
N LEU A 166 1.61 -8.32 11.15
CA LEU A 166 2.91 -8.06 10.53
C LEU A 166 3.46 -9.15 9.59
N PRO A 167 3.10 -10.46 9.69
CA PRO A 167 3.72 -11.50 8.88
C PRO A 167 3.70 -11.23 7.37
N ALA A 168 2.56 -10.83 6.82
CA ALA A 168 2.44 -10.55 5.39
C ALA A 168 3.30 -9.34 4.97
N PHE A 169 3.28 -8.23 5.71
CA PHE A 169 4.16 -7.08 5.41
C PHE A 169 5.64 -7.46 5.46
N LYS A 170 6.04 -8.26 6.44
CA LYS A 170 7.42 -8.74 6.54
C LYS A 170 7.80 -9.58 5.33
N ALA A 171 6.95 -10.50 4.90
CA ALA A 171 7.19 -11.33 3.72
C ALA A 171 7.30 -10.48 2.45
N LEU A 172 6.42 -9.50 2.25
CA LEU A 172 6.47 -8.61 1.09
C LEU A 172 7.75 -7.75 1.07
N VAL A 173 8.23 -7.29 2.24
CA VAL A 173 9.47 -6.54 2.37
C VAL A 173 10.70 -7.42 2.11
N ILE A 174 10.80 -8.56 2.78
CA ILE A 174 12.02 -9.38 2.80
C ILE A 174 12.10 -10.32 1.58
N GLU A 175 10.99 -10.95 1.21
CA GLU A 175 10.94 -11.97 0.15
C GLU A 175 10.39 -11.42 -1.17
N GLY A 176 9.43 -10.50 -1.08
CA GLY A 176 8.83 -9.83 -2.24
C GLY A 176 9.66 -8.65 -2.78
N ASN A 177 10.54 -8.07 -1.94
CA ASN A 177 11.25 -6.83 -2.25
C ASN A 177 10.30 -5.72 -2.74
N VAL A 178 9.18 -5.53 -2.02
CA VAL A 178 8.14 -4.56 -2.39
C VAL A 178 8.70 -3.13 -2.41
N ARG A 179 8.42 -2.37 -3.48
CA ARG A 179 9.02 -1.02 -3.65
C ARG A 179 8.34 0.08 -2.85
N GLU A 180 7.09 -0.14 -2.46
CA GLU A 180 6.33 0.78 -1.63
C GLU A 180 5.67 0.10 -0.42
N VAL A 181 5.56 0.83 0.69
CA VAL A 181 4.72 0.48 1.83
C VAL A 181 3.81 1.66 2.14
N MET A 182 2.50 1.45 2.11
CA MET A 182 1.52 2.48 2.43
C MET A 182 1.14 2.44 3.90
N CYS A 183 1.36 3.52 4.63
CA CYS A 183 0.91 3.62 6.03
C CYS A 183 -0.60 3.91 6.12
N ALA A 184 -1.26 3.30 7.12
CA ALA A 184 -2.69 3.35 7.33
C ALA A 184 -3.17 4.66 7.97
N TYR A 185 -4.47 4.93 7.85
CA TYR A 185 -5.16 6.06 8.49
C TYR A 185 -5.16 6.02 10.02
N ASN A 186 -5.41 4.83 10.60
CA ASN A 186 -5.65 4.68 12.02
C ASN A 186 -4.39 4.94 12.87
N ALA A 187 -4.60 5.11 14.17
CA ALA A 187 -3.52 5.00 15.14
C ALA A 187 -3.31 3.54 15.57
N PHE A 188 -2.11 3.27 16.07
CA PHE A 188 -1.75 2.07 16.81
C PHE A 188 -1.05 2.50 18.10
N ASP A 189 -1.50 1.98 19.23
CA ASP A 189 -0.99 2.32 20.57
C ASP A 189 -0.84 3.83 20.81
N GLY A 190 -1.81 4.60 20.32
CA GLY A 190 -1.90 6.05 20.53
C GLY A 190 -1.04 6.91 19.60
N GLN A 191 -0.38 6.34 18.59
CA GLN A 191 0.32 7.10 17.55
C GLN A 191 -0.25 6.79 16.15
N PRO A 192 -0.47 7.80 15.28
CA PRO A 192 -0.88 7.58 13.89
C PRO A 192 0.09 6.64 13.16
N CYS A 193 -0.40 5.64 12.43
CA CYS A 193 0.45 4.64 11.77
C CYS A 193 1.51 5.26 10.84
N CYS A 194 1.18 6.35 10.14
CA CYS A 194 2.12 7.08 9.28
C CYS A 194 3.24 7.83 10.02
N ALA A 195 3.13 8.00 11.34
CA ALA A 195 4.11 8.68 12.18
C ALA A 195 4.40 7.86 13.45
N ASN A 196 4.19 6.55 13.41
CA ASN A 196 4.37 5.67 14.56
C ASN A 196 5.83 5.21 14.63
N ASP A 197 6.54 5.61 15.69
CA ASP A 197 7.98 5.32 15.85
C ASP A 197 8.24 3.81 15.89
N PHE A 198 7.38 3.05 16.56
CA PHE A 198 7.55 1.61 16.68
C PHE A 198 7.32 0.88 15.36
N LEU A 199 6.26 1.22 14.62
CA LEU A 199 5.94 0.58 13.34
C LEU A 199 6.93 1.01 12.24
N VAL A 200 7.15 2.31 12.07
CA VAL A 200 7.92 2.84 10.94
C VAL A 200 9.42 2.83 11.23
N SER A 201 9.84 3.38 12.36
CA SER A 201 11.26 3.52 12.68
C SER A 201 11.85 2.20 13.19
N ASP A 202 11.26 1.58 14.21
CA ASP A 202 11.85 0.40 14.84
C ASP A 202 11.66 -0.88 14.02
N ILE A 203 10.44 -1.14 13.53
CA ILE A 203 10.15 -2.38 12.80
C ILE A 203 10.55 -2.24 11.32
N LEU A 204 9.90 -1.35 10.58
CA LEU A 204 10.06 -1.29 9.12
C LEU A 204 11.48 -0.87 8.72
N ARG A 205 11.96 0.29 9.18
CA ARG A 205 13.33 0.77 8.90
C ARG A 205 14.40 0.06 9.74
N GLY A 206 14.09 -0.25 10.99
CA GLY A 206 15.05 -0.80 11.95
C GLY A 206 15.27 -2.30 11.82
N LYS A 207 14.25 -3.13 12.09
CA LYS A 207 14.34 -4.60 12.10
C LYS A 207 14.33 -5.20 10.70
N TRP A 208 13.45 -4.73 9.81
CA TRP A 208 13.32 -5.27 8.46
C TRP A 208 14.25 -4.59 7.46
N LYS A 209 14.94 -3.51 7.88
CA LYS A 209 15.90 -2.77 7.06
C LYS A 209 15.31 -2.30 5.72
N TYR A 210 14.01 -2.00 5.72
CA TYR A 210 13.33 -1.53 4.52
C TYR A 210 13.93 -0.19 4.06
N ASP A 211 14.37 -0.12 2.82
CA ASP A 211 14.98 1.06 2.19
C ASP A 211 14.10 1.67 1.08
N GLY A 212 12.99 1.03 0.74
CA GLY A 212 12.02 1.50 -0.23
C GLY A 212 11.18 2.70 0.22
N MET A 213 10.17 3.02 -0.58
CA MET A 213 9.35 4.21 -0.38
C MET A 213 8.23 3.94 0.62
N VAL A 214 8.02 4.88 1.55
CA VAL A 214 6.84 4.88 2.42
C VAL A 214 5.90 5.97 1.93
N VAL A 215 4.68 5.58 1.57
CA VAL A 215 3.62 6.49 1.12
C VAL A 215 2.52 6.55 2.16
N SER A 216 1.75 7.64 2.19
CA SER A 216 0.55 7.72 3.03
C SER A 216 -0.65 7.22 2.28
N ASP A 217 -1.62 6.62 2.98
CA ASP A 217 -2.96 6.53 2.44
C ASP A 217 -3.51 7.94 2.15
N CYS A 218 -4.52 8.03 1.28
CA CYS A 218 -5.05 9.28 0.75
C CYS A 218 -5.49 10.22 1.85
N TRP A 219 -4.71 11.27 2.11
CA TRP A 219 -4.96 12.25 3.17
C TRP A 219 -4.65 11.79 4.60
N ALA A 220 -4.05 10.62 4.83
CA ALA A 220 -3.73 10.15 6.18
C ALA A 220 -2.82 11.12 6.96
N LEU A 221 -1.93 11.85 6.28
CA LEU A 221 -1.13 12.91 6.92
C LEU A 221 -1.99 14.07 7.41
N ALA A 222 -3.07 14.41 6.69
CA ALA A 222 -3.98 15.47 7.10
C ALA A 222 -4.72 15.12 8.38
N ASP A 223 -4.98 13.84 8.65
CA ASP A 223 -5.71 13.31 9.82
C ASP A 223 -4.97 13.49 11.16
N PHE A 224 -3.71 13.93 11.14
CA PHE A 224 -2.99 14.27 12.36
C PHE A 224 -2.18 15.58 12.27
N TYR A 225 -1.95 16.13 11.07
CA TYR A 225 -1.21 17.38 10.91
C TYR A 225 -2.07 18.65 11.04
N GLN A 226 -3.35 18.61 10.67
CA GLN A 226 -4.21 19.81 10.70
C GLN A 226 -4.69 20.14 12.13
N LYS A 227 -4.97 21.42 12.40
CA LYS A 227 -5.25 21.94 13.77
C LYS A 227 -6.53 21.39 14.44
N ASN A 228 -7.42 20.72 13.70
CA ASN A 228 -8.74 20.24 14.17
C ASN A 228 -8.94 18.72 13.91
N THR A 229 -7.89 17.92 13.99
CA THR A 229 -7.95 16.53 13.52
C THR A 229 -8.44 15.52 14.55
N THR A 230 -8.94 14.40 14.02
CA THR A 230 -9.63 13.32 14.73
C THR A 230 -8.73 12.32 15.42
N VAL A 231 -7.45 12.20 15.02
CA VAL A 231 -6.46 11.36 15.72
C VAL A 231 -5.60 12.26 16.61
N PRO A 232 -5.80 12.27 17.94
CA PRO A 232 -4.94 13.04 18.82
C PRO A 232 -3.52 12.46 18.81
N ILE A 233 -2.55 13.26 18.35
CA ILE A 233 -1.13 12.91 18.46
C ILE A 233 -0.73 12.94 19.95
N ARG A 234 -0.59 11.78 20.59
CA ARG A 234 0.18 11.69 21.84
C ARG A 234 1.66 11.62 21.49
N THR A 235 2.25 12.77 21.16
CA THR A 235 3.71 12.89 21.12
C THR A 235 4.20 12.87 22.56
N LYS A 236 5.14 11.97 22.89
CA LYS A 236 5.77 11.95 24.22
C LYS A 236 6.55 13.25 24.53
N ASN A 237 6.75 14.14 23.55
CA ASN A 237 7.47 15.41 23.70
C ASN A 237 6.87 16.52 22.81
N ARG A 238 5.72 17.09 23.20
CA ARG A 238 5.33 18.40 22.67
C ARG A 238 6.10 19.46 23.49
N PRO A 239 7.03 20.24 22.91
CA PRO A 239 7.58 21.38 23.64
C PRO A 239 6.42 22.32 24.02
N PRO A 240 6.47 22.94 25.22
CA PRO A 240 5.39 23.80 25.68
C PRO A 240 5.18 24.93 24.67
N GLN A 241 3.94 25.10 24.23
CA GLN A 241 3.57 26.22 23.39
C GLN A 241 3.80 27.50 24.20
N MET A 242 4.74 28.34 23.76
CA MET A 242 4.80 29.72 24.26
C MET A 242 3.54 30.44 23.79
N HIS A 243 2.86 31.06 24.75
CA HIS A 243 1.71 31.93 24.57
C HIS A 243 2.05 33.16 23.73
#